data_AF-A0A800BRY1-F1
#
_entry.id   AF-A0A800BRY1-F1
#
_cell.length_a   1.000
_cell.length_b   1.000
_cell.length_c   1.000
_cell.angle_alpha   90.00
_cell.angle_beta   90.00
_cell.angle_gamma   90.00
#
_symmetry.space_group_name_H-M   'P 1'
#
loop_
_entity.id
_entity.type
_entity.pdbx_description
1 polymer ?
#
loop_
_entity_poly.entity_id
_entity_poly.type
_entity_poly.pdbx_seq_one_letter_code
_entity_poly.pdbx_strand_id
1 'polypeptide(L)'
;MNRTITLEIPEETYEAIKMQAESRGLEPAQMVVEWLSEAIRGAQIAAEDPLEALIGTLECEATDIAEHHDYYLGRALAKELRGG
;
A
#
# COMPACT_ATOMS: atom_id res chain seq x y z
N MET A 1 2.94 -7.21 -25.24
CA MET A 1 3.76 -6.44 -26.19
C MET A 1 4.94 -5.88 -25.42
N ASN A 2 6.16 -6.03 -25.92
CA ASN A 2 7.36 -5.52 -25.22
C ASN A 2 7.76 -4.17 -25.80
N ARG A 3 8.21 -3.26 -24.93
CA ARG A 3 8.70 -1.92 -25.28
C ARG A 3 10.06 -1.74 -24.61
N THR A 4 10.99 -1.09 -25.30
CA THR A 4 12.33 -0.78 -24.76
C THR A 4 12.39 0.67 -24.35
N ILE A 5 12.92 0.93 -23.16
CA ILE A 5 13.17 2.26 -22.61
C ILE A 5 14.67 2.35 -22.33
N THR A 6 15.30 3.44 -22.76
CA THR A 6 16.69 3.76 -22.45
C THR A 6 16.69 4.87 -21.41
N LEU A 7 17.44 4.69 -20.33
CA LEU A 7 17.52 5.63 -19.21
C LEU A 7 18.96 6.07 -19.03
N GLU A 8 19.19 7.38 -18.97
CA GLU A 8 20.44 7.95 -18.46
C GLU A 8 20.25 8.17 -16.96
N ILE A 9 21.06 7.50 -16.14
CA ILE A 9 21.02 7.61 -14.69
C ILE A 9 22.40 7.98 -14.16
N PRO A 10 22.49 8.66 -13.00
CA PRO A 10 23.77 8.92 -12.35
C PRO A 10 24.50 7.61 -12.03
N GLU A 11 25.84 7.61 -12.14
CA GLU A 11 26.69 6.44 -11.87
C GLU A 11 26.43 5.84 -10.48
N GLU A 12 26.29 6.70 -9.46
CA GLU A 12 25.96 6.30 -8.09
C GLU A 12 24.64 5.52 -7.99
N THR A 13 23.66 5.85 -8.83
CA THR A 13 22.37 5.16 -8.88
C THR A 13 22.53 3.80 -9.55
N TYR A 14 23.32 3.72 -10.63
CA TYR A 14 23.60 2.46 -11.30
C TYR A 14 24.31 1.47 -10.38
N GLU A 15 25.34 1.90 -9.64
CA GLU A 15 26.06 1.05 -8.69
C GLU A 15 25.16 0.56 -7.55
N ALA A 16 24.25 1.41 -7.05
CA ALA A 16 23.26 1.00 -6.05
C ALA A 16 22.29 -0.07 -6.59
N ILE A 17 21.80 0.09 -7.83
CA ILE A 17 20.95 -0.91 -8.51
C ILE A 17 21.70 -2.22 -8.64
N LYS A 18 22.95 -2.17 -9.11
CA LYS A 18 23.79 -3.34 -9.34
C LYS A 18 24.00 -4.13 -8.05
N MET A 19 24.38 -3.47 -6.96
CA MET A 19 24.55 -4.11 -5.66
C MET A 19 23.26 -4.79 -5.16
N GLN A 20 22.11 -4.14 -5.36
CA GLN A 20 20.81 -4.72 -4.99
C GLN A 20 20.43 -5.91 -5.87
N ALA A 21 20.69 -5.83 -7.17
CA ALA A 21 20.43 -6.91 -8.12
C ALA A 21 21.29 -8.15 -7.82
N GLU A 22 22.59 -7.95 -7.52
CA GLU A 22 23.51 -9.01 -7.10
C GLU A 22 23.02 -9.74 -5.85
N SER A 23 22.49 -9.01 -4.86
CA SER A 23 21.96 -9.61 -3.63
C SER A 23 20.76 -10.55 -3.87
N ARG A 24 20.09 -10.41 -5.02
CA ARG A 24 18.92 -11.19 -5.43
C ARG A 24 19.20 -12.14 -6.60
N GLY A 25 20.44 -12.17 -7.10
CA GLY A 25 20.82 -12.98 -8.27
C GLY A 25 20.16 -12.52 -9.58
N LEU A 26 19.86 -11.22 -9.70
CA LEU A 26 19.20 -10.62 -10.85
C LEU A 26 20.17 -9.71 -11.62
N GLU A 27 19.84 -9.45 -12.89
CA GLU A 27 20.51 -8.41 -13.67
C GLU A 27 20.00 -7.01 -13.26
N PRO A 28 20.84 -5.95 -13.32
CA PRO A 28 20.43 -4.59 -12.97
C PRO A 28 19.16 -4.13 -13.71
N ALA A 29 19.04 -4.47 -15.00
CA ALA A 29 17.86 -4.13 -15.80
C ALA A 29 16.58 -4.84 -15.31
N GLN A 30 16.67 -6.08 -14.80
CA GLN A 30 15.53 -6.80 -14.25
C GLN A 30 15.07 -6.14 -12.95
N MET A 31 16.01 -5.75 -12.10
CA MET A 31 15.73 -5.01 -10.85
C MET A 31 14.98 -3.70 -11.14
N VAL A 32 15.43 -2.94 -12.15
CA VAL A 32 14.79 -1.68 -12.57
C VAL A 32 13.35 -1.93 -13.05
N VAL A 33 13.11 -3.00 -13.82
CA VAL A 33 11.76 -3.36 -14.28
C VAL A 33 10.85 -3.73 -13.11
N GLU A 34 11.35 -4.48 -12.12
CA GLU A 34 10.59 -4.81 -10.90
C GLU A 34 10.21 -3.56 -10.13
N TRP A 35 11.17 -2.67 -9.85
CA TRP A 35 10.92 -1.42 -9.15
C TRP A 35 9.96 -0.50 -9.88
N LEU A 36 10.09 -0.36 -11.21
CA LEU A 36 9.14 0.41 -12.00
C LEU A 36 7.73 -0.19 -11.91
N SER A 37 7.61 -1.52 -11.93
CA SER A 37 6.33 -2.21 -11.81
C SER A 37 5.70 -2.02 -10.43
N GLU A 38 6.49 -2.08 -9.37
CA GLU A 38 6.05 -1.81 -8.00
C GLU A 38 5.64 -0.35 -7.81
N ALA A 39 6.44 0.60 -8.32
CA ALA A 39 6.15 2.03 -8.24
C ALA A 39 4.86 2.39 -8.98
N ILE A 40 4.64 1.85 -10.18
CA ILE A 40 3.40 2.06 -10.94
C ILE A 40 2.20 1.45 -10.21
N ARG A 41 2.35 0.24 -9.66
CA ARG A 41 1.27 -0.39 -8.89
C ARG A 41 0.91 0.42 -7.65
N GLY A 42 1.91 0.89 -6.90
CA GLY A 42 1.71 1.76 -5.74
C GLY A 42 1.06 3.09 -6.11
N ALA A 43 1.49 3.71 -7.22
CA ALA A 43 0.89 4.94 -7.72
C ALA A 43 -0.56 4.76 -8.17
N GLN A 44 -0.91 3.61 -8.77
CA GLN A 44 -2.30 3.29 -9.12
C GLN A 44 -3.16 3.06 -7.88
N ILE A 45 -2.65 2.35 -6.86
CA ILE A 45 -3.37 2.11 -5.60
C ILE A 45 -3.57 3.41 -4.81
N ALA A 46 -2.60 4.33 -4.87
CA ALA A 46 -2.71 5.63 -4.21
C ALA A 46 -3.63 6.62 -4.95
N ALA A 47 -3.90 6.40 -6.25
CA ALA A 47 -4.72 7.30 -7.06
C ALA A 47 -6.23 7.10 -6.87
N GLU A 48 -6.65 5.93 -6.37
CA GLU A 48 -8.05 5.64 -6.04
C GLU A 48 -8.06 4.85 -4.73
N ASP A 49 -8.17 5.53 -3.58
CA ASP A 49 -8.53 4.83 -2.34
C ASP A 49 -9.97 4.33 -2.50
N PRO A 50 -10.20 3.01 -2.64
CA PRO A 50 -11.54 2.48 -2.85
C PRO A 50 -12.49 2.74 -1.67
N LEU A 51 -11.96 3.15 -0.52
CA LEU A 51 -12.73 3.53 0.67
C LEU A 51 -13.04 5.03 0.72
N GLU A 52 -12.47 5.85 -0.17
CA GLU A 52 -12.75 7.29 -0.22
C GLU A 52 -14.25 7.57 -0.44
N ALA A 53 -14.89 6.78 -1.30
CA ALA A 53 -16.33 6.85 -1.55
C ALA A 53 -17.20 6.48 -0.33
N LEU A 54 -16.62 5.85 0.72
CA LEU A 54 -17.31 5.47 1.94
C LEU A 54 -17.25 6.57 3.02
N ILE A 55 -16.38 7.58 2.86
CA ILE A 55 -16.28 8.69 3.80
C ILE A 55 -17.63 9.41 3.91
N GLY A 56 -18.17 9.48 5.12
CA GLY A 56 -19.44 10.16 5.40
C GLY A 56 -20.70 9.42 4.94
N THR A 57 -20.59 8.18 4.46
CA THR A 57 -21.76 7.36 4.06
C THR A 57 -22.46 6.68 5.23
N LEU A 58 -21.80 6.58 6.38
CA LEU A 58 -22.35 5.98 7.59
C LEU A 58 -22.87 7.08 8.51
N GLU A 59 -24.18 7.07 8.75
CA GLU A 59 -24.79 7.89 9.80
C GLU A 59 -24.71 7.12 11.13
N CYS A 60 -24.04 7.70 12.11
CA CYS A 60 -23.99 7.16 13.47
C CYS A 60 -24.25 8.28 14.49
N GLU A 61 -25.00 7.96 15.55
CA GLU A 61 -25.20 8.89 16.66
C GLU A 61 -23.91 9.12 17.48
N ALA A 62 -23.00 8.14 17.48
CA ALA A 62 -21.71 8.25 18.12
C ALA A 62 -20.70 8.90 17.16
N THR A 63 -20.07 9.98 17.60
CA THR A 63 -19.11 10.78 16.81
C THR A 63 -17.66 10.52 17.20
N ASP A 64 -17.44 9.79 18.27
CA ASP A 64 -16.16 9.51 18.93
C ASP A 64 -15.71 8.05 18.78
N ILE A 65 -16.20 7.38 17.73
CA ILE A 65 -15.95 5.96 17.49
C ILE A 65 -14.47 5.69 17.26
N ALA A 66 -13.75 6.61 16.59
CA ALA A 66 -12.33 6.45 16.34
C ALA A 66 -11.52 6.49 17.66
N GLU A 67 -11.86 7.42 18.55
CA GLU A 67 -11.19 7.63 19.83
C GLU A 67 -11.51 6.53 20.85
N HIS A 68 -12.72 5.98 20.83
CA HIS A 68 -13.21 5.02 21.82
C HIS A 68 -13.55 3.64 21.24
N HIS A 69 -12.94 3.26 20.12
CA HIS A 69 -13.24 2.01 19.40
C HIS A 69 -13.18 0.77 20.32
N ASP A 70 -12.17 0.64 21.17
CA ASP A 70 -12.03 -0.49 22.11
C ASP A 70 -13.21 -0.61 23.08
N TYR A 71 -13.73 0.52 23.57
CA TYR A 71 -14.89 0.54 24.46
C TYR A 71 -16.14 0.03 23.74
N TYR A 72 -16.38 0.50 22.51
CA TYR A 72 -17.54 0.07 21.72
C TYR A 72 -17.46 -1.40 21.30
N LEU A 73 -16.28 -1.86 20.89
CA LEU A 73 -16.02 -3.27 20.58
C LEU A 73 -16.24 -4.16 21.80
N GLY A 74 -15.70 -3.76 22.96
CA GLY A 74 -15.91 -4.47 24.22
C GLY A 74 -17.38 -4.55 24.63
N ARG A 75 -18.14 -3.46 24.45
CA ARG A 75 -19.59 -3.43 24.71
C ARG A 75 -20.35 -4.38 23.78
N ALA A 76 -20.04 -4.37 22.49
CA ALA A 76 -20.66 -5.24 21.50
C ALA A 76 -20.39 -6.72 21.81
N LEU A 77 -19.13 -7.07 22.07
CA LEU A 77 -18.72 -8.42 22.41
C LEU A 77 -19.38 -8.92 23.70
N ALA A 78 -19.44 -8.08 24.74
CA ALA A 78 -20.11 -8.42 25.99
C ALA A 78 -21.62 -8.65 25.79
N LYS A 79 -22.26 -7.93 24.86
CA LYS A 79 -23.67 -8.13 24.49
C LYS A 79 -23.86 -9.47 23.78
N GLU A 80 -23.02 -9.81 22.82
CA GLU A 80 -23.08 -11.10 22.12
C GLU A 80 -22.85 -12.29 23.06
N LEU A 81 -21.85 -12.21 23.94
CA LEU A 81 -21.53 -13.26 24.90
C LEU A 81 -22.63 -13.49 25.95
N ARG A 82 -23.47 -12.48 26.21
CA ARG A 82 -24.61 -12.58 27.13
C ARG A 82 -25.89 -13.09 26.45
N GLY A 83 -25.81 -13.45 25.17
CA GLY A 83 -26.97 -13.81 24.35
C GLY A 83 -27.66 -12.54 23.88
N GLY A 84 -27.63 -12.30 22.56
CA GLY A 84 -28.30 -11.16 21.92
C GLY A 84 -29.78 -11.05 22.24
#